data_AF-A0A2K3QG71-F1
#
_entry.id   AF-A0A2K3QG71-F1
#
_cell.length_a   1.000
_cell.length_b   1.000
_cell.length_c   1.000
_cell.angle_alpha   90.00
_cell.angle_beta   90.00
_cell.angle_gamma   90.00
#
_symmetry.space_group_name_H-M   'P 1'
#
loop_
_entity.id
_entity.type
_entity.pdbx_description
1 polymer ?
#
loop_
_entity_poly.entity_id
_entity_poly.type
_entity_poly.pdbx_seq_one_letter_code
_entity_poly.pdbx_strand_id
1 'polypeptide(L)' 'MSHESVWNSRPRNYGKGSRSCRVCKHKAGLIRKYDLNLCRQCFREKAKDIGFNKVSNSEAIRATHSRNAAATRYESQEN' A
#
# COMPACT_ATOMS: atom_id res chain seq x y z
N MET A 1 -43.47 -8.38 3.63
CA MET A 1 -42.46 -8.49 2.53
C MET A 1 -42.53 -7.27 1.60
N SER A 2 -42.19 -6.07 2.07
CA SER A 2 -42.23 -4.82 1.25
C SER A 2 -40.84 -4.27 0.88
N HIS A 3 -39.78 -4.71 1.54
CA HIS A 3 -38.43 -4.17 1.31
C HIS A 3 -37.74 -4.73 0.06
N GLU A 4 -38.21 -5.82 -0.55
CA GLU A 4 -37.51 -6.47 -1.67
C GLU A 4 -37.80 -5.80 -3.03
N SER A 5 -38.94 -5.10 -3.18
CA SER A 5 -39.32 -4.38 -4.41
C SER A 5 -38.86 -2.92 -4.45
N VAL A 6 -38.34 -2.39 -3.34
CA VAL A 6 -37.94 -0.99 -3.20
C VAL A 6 -36.43 -0.86 -3.39
N TRP A 7 -36.00 -0.07 -4.37
CA TRP A 7 -34.59 0.18 -4.63
C TRP A 7 -33.89 0.80 -3.41
N ASN A 8 -32.72 0.26 -3.05
CA ASN A 8 -31.91 0.73 -1.91
C ASN A 8 -32.70 0.80 -0.58
N SER A 9 -33.63 -0.13 -0.36
CA SER A 9 -34.50 -0.19 0.81
C SER A 9 -33.80 -0.42 2.16
N ARG A 10 -32.53 -0.84 2.13
CA ARG A 10 -31.73 -1.15 3.34
C ARG A 10 -30.65 -0.08 3.55
N PRO A 11 -30.61 0.60 4.70
CA PRO A 11 -29.58 1.61 4.98
C PRO A 11 -28.19 0.98 5.01
N ARG A 12 -27.19 1.65 4.42
CA ARG A 12 -25.80 1.17 4.30
C ARG A 12 -24.84 2.02 5.13
N ASN A 13 -25.15 2.16 6.41
CA ASN A 13 -24.35 2.99 7.32
C ASN A 13 -23.01 2.32 7.70
N TYR A 14 -22.94 0.99 7.63
CA TYR A 14 -21.76 0.21 8.02
C TYR A 14 -21.48 -0.98 7.07
N GLY A 15 -20.36 -1.66 7.31
CA GLY A 15 -19.93 -2.82 6.51
C GLY A 15 -19.25 -2.45 5.18
N LYS A 16 -18.93 -3.46 4.36
CA LYS A 16 -18.17 -3.27 3.10
C LYS A 16 -18.92 -2.42 2.07
N GLY A 17 -20.26 -2.47 2.08
CA GLY A 17 -21.11 -1.75 1.13
C GLY A 17 -21.27 -0.26 1.40
N SER A 18 -20.93 0.18 2.63
CA SER A 18 -21.10 1.57 3.12
C SER A 18 -20.07 2.54 2.57
N ARG A 19 -18.91 2.03 2.13
CA ARG A 19 -17.77 2.85 1.74
C ARG A 19 -17.25 2.43 0.37
N SER A 20 -16.64 3.39 -0.31
CA SER A 20 -16.01 3.20 -1.61
C SER A 20 -14.75 4.07 -1.70
N CYS A 21 -13.86 3.70 -2.62
CA CYS A 21 -12.70 4.51 -2.94
C CYS A 21 -13.14 5.90 -3.43
N ARG A 22 -12.46 6.96 -2.95
CA ARG A 22 -12.75 8.33 -3.41
C ARG A 22 -12.56 8.52 -4.91
N VAL A 23 -11.56 7.84 -5.50
CA VAL A 23 -11.15 7.98 -6.90
C VAL A 23 -11.97 7.06 -7.80
N CYS A 24 -11.79 5.74 -7.69
CA CYS A 24 -12.38 4.77 -8.62
C CYS A 24 -13.75 4.22 -8.19
N LYS A 25 -14.29 4.64 -7.04
CA LYS A 25 -15.54 4.12 -6.42
C LYS A 25 -15.58 2.60 -6.16
N HIS A 26 -14.46 1.89 -6.38
CA HIS A 26 -14.35 0.47 -6.04
C HIS A 26 -14.47 0.24 -4.53
N LYS A 27 -15.20 -0.80 -4.13
CA LYS A 27 -15.51 -1.08 -2.71
C LYS A 27 -14.52 -2.04 -2.04
N ALA A 28 -13.83 -2.88 -2.82
CA ALA A 28 -12.88 -3.84 -2.25
C ALA A 28 -11.49 -3.23 -2.05
N GLY A 29 -10.73 -3.76 -1.08
CA GLY A 29 -9.35 -3.34 -0.84
C GLY A 29 -9.19 -1.87 -0.45
N LEU A 30 -10.16 -1.34 0.29
CA LEU A 30 -10.14 0.04 0.75
C LEU A 30 -9.17 0.20 1.93
N ILE A 31 -8.18 1.07 1.77
CA ILE A 31 -7.26 1.50 2.83
C ILE A 31 -7.98 2.60 3.62
N ARG A 32 -8.21 2.31 4.91
CA ARG A 32 -8.98 3.16 5.83
C ARG A 32 -8.12 3.84 6.90
N LYS A 33 -6.83 3.54 6.94
CA LYS A 33 -5.90 4.14 7.91
C LYS A 33 -5.70 5.63 7.57
N TYR A 34 -5.59 6.47 8.59
CA TYR A 34 -5.41 7.92 8.47
C TYR A 34 -6.50 8.62 7.65
N ASP A 35 -7.71 8.05 7.65
CA ASP A 35 -8.84 8.54 6.86
C ASP A 35 -8.49 8.77 5.39
N LEU A 36 -7.71 7.88 4.76
CA LEU A 36 -7.42 7.96 3.33
C LEU A 36 -8.62 7.57 2.47
N ASN A 37 -9.35 6.51 2.83
CA ASN A 37 -10.49 5.96 2.06
C ASN A 37 -10.16 5.79 0.55
N LEU A 38 -9.00 5.20 0.26
CA LEU A 38 -8.48 4.94 -1.09
C LEU A 38 -8.37 3.45 -1.37
N CYS A 39 -8.58 3.03 -2.62
CA CYS A 39 -8.35 1.65 -3.01
C CYS A 39 -6.84 1.33 -3.05
N ARG A 40 -6.43 0.08 -2.83
CA ARG A 40 -5.00 -0.31 -2.85
C ARG A 40 -4.26 0.00 -4.16
N GLN A 41 -4.94 -0.02 -5.30
CA GLN A 41 -4.35 0.34 -6.61
C GLN A 41 -4.13 1.85 -6.69
N CYS A 42 -5.20 2.62 -6.46
CA CYS A 42 -5.24 4.07 -6.38
C CYS A 42 -4.19 4.64 -5.42
N PHE A 43 -4.03 4.01 -4.25
CA PHE A 43 -3.03 4.40 -3.27
C PHE A 43 -1.62 4.24 -3.80
N ARG A 44 -1.31 3.15 -4.51
CA ARG A 44 0.05 2.92 -5.05
C ARG A 44 0.41 3.93 -6.14
N GLU A 45 -0.57 4.32 -6.96
CA GLU A 45 -0.39 5.35 -7.99
C GLU A 45 -0.12 6.72 -7.39
N LYS A 46 -0.80 7.05 -6.28
CA LYS A 46 -0.73 8.36 -5.62
C LYS A 46 0.18 8.43 -4.39
N ALA A 47 0.83 7.32 -4.02
CA ALA A 47 1.62 7.24 -2.80
C ALA A 47 2.71 8.32 -2.73
N LYS A 48 3.41 8.56 -3.85
CA LYS A 48 4.46 9.57 -3.96
C LYS A 48 3.91 10.99 -3.79
N ASP A 49 2.79 11.30 -4.46
CA ASP A 49 2.13 12.62 -4.41
C ASP A 49 1.61 12.94 -2.99
N ILE A 50 1.20 11.91 -2.24
CA ILE A 50 0.77 12.04 -0.83
C ILE A 50 1.98 12.19 0.11
N GLY A 51 3.19 11.85 -0.33
CA GLY A 51 4.42 11.92 0.47
C GLY A 51 4.85 10.61 1.13
N PHE A 52 4.25 9.47 0.74
CA PHE A 52 4.71 8.15 1.20
C PHE A 52 5.93 7.69 0.41
N ASN A 53 7.05 7.50 1.12
CA ASN A 53 8.29 6.95 0.55
C ASN A 53 8.54 5.52 1.06
N LYS A 54 9.02 4.66 0.17
CA LYS A 54 9.44 3.30 0.52
C LYS A 54 10.82 3.36 1.18
N VAL A 55 10.88 3.03 2.47
CA VAL A 55 12.13 3.03 3.24
C VAL A 55 12.96 1.76 3.00
N SER A 56 12.32 0.66 2.59
CA SER A 56 12.99 -0.61 2.28
C SER A 56 13.52 -0.66 0.84
N ASN A 57 14.47 0.22 0.53
CA ASN A 57 15.30 0.05 -0.65
C ASN A 57 16.50 -0.82 -0.28
N SER A 58 16.39 -2.09 -0.66
CA SER A 58 17.51 -3.02 -0.73
C SER A 58 18.64 -2.53 -1.66
N GLU A 59 18.49 -1.44 -2.41
CA GLU A 59 19.60 -0.82 -3.15
C GLU A 59 20.63 -0.15 -2.23
N ALA A 60 20.21 0.51 -1.15
CA ALA A 60 21.14 1.04 -0.14
C ALA A 60 21.84 -0.08 0.64
N ILE A 61 21.11 -1.18 0.91
CA ILE A 61 21.62 -2.37 1.62
C ILE A 61 22.50 -3.26 0.71
N ARG A 62 22.19 -3.34 -0.59
CA ARG A 62 23.02 -4.06 -1.59
C ARG A 62 24.34 -3.34 -1.85
N ALA A 63 24.33 -2.01 -1.90
CA ALA A 63 25.54 -1.21 -2.09
C ALA A 63 26.50 -1.24 -0.89
N THR A 64 26.02 -1.54 0.32
CA THR A 64 26.89 -1.75 1.51
C THR A 64 27.43 -3.18 1.57
N HIS A 65 26.63 -4.19 1.23
CA HIS A 65 27.10 -5.58 1.15
C HIS A 65 28.10 -5.84 0.02
N SER A 66 27.99 -5.16 -1.13
CA SER A 66 28.97 -5.29 -2.24
C SER A 66 30.33 -4.67 -1.92
N ARG A 67 30.38 -3.62 -1.07
CA ARG A 67 31.62 -3.02 -0.58
C ARG A 67 32.31 -3.89 0.47
N ASN A 68 31.54 -4.47 1.39
CA ASN A 68 32.10 -5.34 2.43
C ASN A 68 32.59 -6.70 1.88
N ALA A 69 31.96 -7.24 0.83
CA ALA A 69 32.43 -8.48 0.18
C ALA A 69 33.71 -8.30 -0.66
N ALA A 70 34.05 -7.07 -1.05
CA ALA A 70 35.31 -6.77 -1.74
C ALA A 70 36.48 -6.62 -0.73
N ALA A 71 36.22 -6.03 0.44
CA ALA A 71 37.23 -5.85 1.50
C ALA A 71 37.69 -7.18 2.12
N THR A 72 36.77 -8.13 2.38
CA THR A 72 37.12 -9.42 3.00
C THR A 72 37.87 -10.40 2.10
N ARG A 73 38.05 -10.10 0.80
CA ARG A 73 38.89 -10.91 -0.11
C ARG A 73 40.34 -10.45 -0.17
N TYR A 74 40.64 -9.22 0.24
CA TYR A 74 42.01 -8.69 0.20
C TYR A 74 42.79 -9.08 1.46
N GLU A 75 42.14 -9.12 2.63
CA GLU A 75 42.78 -9.50 3.91
C GLU A 75 43.14 -10.99 4.03
N SER A 76 42.59 -11.86 3.17
CA SER A 76 42.91 -13.29 3.15
C SER A 76 44.06 -13.68 2.22
N GLN A 77 44.72 -12.72 1.57
CA GLN A 77 45.93 -12.95 0.75
C GLN A 77 47.23 -12.48 1.44
N GLU A 78 47.15 -11.90 2.64
CA GLU A 78 48.31 -11.40 3.42
C GLU A 78 48.66 -12.25 4.66
N ASN A 79 48.03 -13.43 4.85
CA ASN A 79 48.46 -14.45 5.81
C ASN A 79 48.74 -15.79 5.12
#